data_AF-A0A952S295-F1
#
_entry.id   AF-A0A952S295-F1
#
_cell.length_a   1.000
_cell.length_b   1.000
_cell.length_c   1.000
_cell.angle_alpha   90.00
_cell.angle_beta   90.00
_cell.angle_gamma   90.00
#
_symmetry.space_group_name_H-M   'P 1'
#
loop_
_entity.id
_entity.type
_entity.pdbx_description
1 polymer ?
#
loop_
_entity_poly.entity_id
_entity_poly.type
_entity_poly.pdbx_seq_one_letter_code
_entity_poly.pdbx_strand_id
1 'polypeptide(L)'
;MNLTFETIEHAAKQLSPKERSALVRSLLEDLDENGEVEVETEIEKAWLDEVERRIEAYRLGLIGSLPFEETIARVRAGIAK
;
A
#
# COMPACT_ATOMS: atom_id res chain seq x y z
N MET A 1 -30.97 8.70 15.66
CA MET A 1 -30.66 9.03 14.25
C MET A 1 -30.27 7.74 13.57
N ASN A 2 -30.81 7.47 12.38
CA ASN A 2 -30.36 6.35 11.57
C ASN A 2 -29.19 6.84 10.73
N LEU A 3 -27.98 6.32 10.99
CA LEU A 3 -26.80 6.64 10.20
C LEU A 3 -26.86 5.79 8.92
N THR A 4 -26.88 6.44 7.76
CA THR A 4 -26.74 5.77 6.45
C THR A 4 -25.36 6.03 5.88
N PHE A 5 -24.92 5.19 4.94
CA PHE A 5 -23.65 5.38 4.23
C PHE A 5 -23.54 6.80 3.66
N GLU A 6 -24.59 7.29 2.99
CA GLU A 6 -24.63 8.61 2.37
C GLU A 6 -24.49 9.73 3.41
N THR A 7 -25.10 9.58 4.59
CA THR A 7 -24.96 10.59 5.66
C THR A 7 -23.55 10.63 6.25
N ILE A 8 -22.90 9.47 6.37
CA ILE A 8 -21.52 9.36 6.85
C ILE A 8 -20.54 9.91 5.81
N GLU A 9 -20.70 9.53 4.54
CA GLU A 9 -19.88 10.01 3.44
C GLU A 9 -19.98 11.54 3.30
N HIS A 10 -21.20 12.08 3.38
CA HIS A 10 -21.41 13.52 3.32
C HIS A 10 -20.72 14.23 4.48
N ALA A 11 -20.87 13.74 5.71
CA ALA A 11 -20.24 14.31 6.89
C ALA A 11 -18.70 14.26 6.81
N ALA A 12 -18.12 13.14 6.36
CA ALA A 12 -16.68 12.98 6.18
C ALA A 12 -16.11 13.96 5.15
N LYS A 13 -16.87 14.28 4.10
CA LYS A 13 -16.50 15.28 3.08
C LYS A 13 -16.50 16.71 3.61
N GLN A 14 -17.25 17.01 4.69
CA GLN A 14 -17.26 18.34 5.34
C GLN A 14 -16.08 18.57 6.30
N LEU A 15 -15.32 17.53 6.64
CA LEU A 15 -14.14 17.66 7.50
C LEU A 15 -13.04 18.50 6.84
N SER A 16 -12.20 19.15 7.67
CA SER A 16 -10.98 19.78 7.16
C SER A 16 -10.05 18.75 6.51
N PRO A 17 -9.14 19.15 5.60
CA PRO A 17 -8.20 18.21 4.97
C PRO A 17 -7.39 17.38 5.99
N LYS A 18 -7.05 17.97 7.14
CA LYS A 18 -6.31 17.31 8.22
C LYS A 18 -7.16 16.23 8.90
N GLU A 19 -8.38 16.59 9.31
CA GLU A 19 -9.32 15.66 9.96
C GLU A 19 -9.75 14.54 9.02
N ARG A 20 -10.00 14.86 7.74
CA ARG A 20 -10.34 13.85 6.73
C ARG A 20 -9.19 12.87 6.53
N SER A 21 -7.94 13.34 6.49
CA SER A 21 -6.76 12.46 6.40
C SER A 21 -6.62 11.56 7.64
N ALA A 22 -6.91 12.09 8.83
CA ALA A 22 -6.89 11.31 10.06
C ALA A 22 -8.00 10.26 10.09
N LEU A 23 -9.21 10.61 9.64
CA LEU A 23 -10.34 9.68 9.52
C LEU A 23 -10.04 8.56 8.54
N VAL A 24 -9.51 8.87 7.35
CA VAL A 24 -9.12 7.85 6.36
C VAL A 24 -8.09 6.89 6.94
N ARG A 25 -7.07 7.40 7.65
CA ARG A 25 -6.08 6.53 8.30
C ARG A 25 -6.70 5.59 9.32
N SER A 26 -7.54 6.12 10.21
CA SER A 26 -8.20 5.32 11.24
C SER A 26 -9.12 4.26 10.65
N LEU A 27 -9.84 4.57 9.56
CA LEU A 27 -10.71 3.61 8.88
C LEU A 27 -9.91 2.54 8.15
N LEU A 28 -8.78 2.90 7.54
CA LEU A 28 -7.88 1.91 6.92
C LEU A 28 -7.29 0.96 7.97
N GLU A 29 -6.82 1.48 9.10
CA GLU A 29 -6.31 0.65 10.21
C GLU A 29 -7.39 -0.32 10.72
N ASP A 30 -8.64 0.14 10.90
CA ASP A 30 -9.74 -0.74 11.30
C ASP A 30 -10.09 -1.78 10.23
N LEU A 31 -10.02 -1.43 8.94
CA LEU A 31 -10.26 -2.39 7.85
C LEU A 31 -9.14 -3.44 7.76
N ASP A 32 -7.89 -3.06 7.99
CA ASP A 32 -6.76 -3.99 8.03
C ASP A 32 -6.89 -4.98 9.21
N GLU A 33 -7.44 -4.55 10.35
CA GLU A 33 -7.58 -5.38 11.55
C GLU A 33 -8.89 -6.17 11.62
N ASN A 34 -10.00 -5.56 11.22
CA ASN A 34 -11.37 -6.01 11.48
C ASN A 34 -12.25 -6.02 10.24
N GLY A 35 -11.74 -5.57 9.08
CA GLY A 35 -12.47 -5.62 7.83
C GLY A 35 -12.87 -7.06 7.51
N GLU A 36 -13.93 -7.22 6.71
CA GLU A 36 -14.05 -8.44 5.93
C GLU A 36 -12.78 -8.49 5.08
N VAL A 37 -11.78 -9.24 5.55
CA VAL A 37 -10.58 -9.60 4.79
C VAL A 37 -11.16 -10.19 3.53
N GLU A 38 -11.21 -9.41 2.45
CA GLU A 38 -11.51 -9.94 1.14
C GLU A 38 -10.41 -10.96 0.91
N VAL A 39 -10.79 -12.22 1.13
CA VAL A 39 -10.08 -13.48 0.91
C VAL A 39 -8.76 -13.20 0.23
N GLU A 40 -7.64 -13.40 0.96
CA GLU A 40 -6.26 -13.34 0.47
C GLU A 40 -6.25 -13.39 -1.06
N THR A 41 -6.25 -12.19 -1.66
CA THR A 41 -6.68 -12.12 -3.06
C THR A 41 -5.68 -12.91 -3.89
N GLU A 42 -6.08 -13.50 -5.01
CA GLU A 42 -5.12 -14.17 -5.90
C GLU A 42 -3.94 -13.23 -6.26
N ILE A 43 -4.16 -11.91 -6.17
CA ILE A 43 -3.14 -10.87 -6.29
C ILE A 43 -2.18 -10.85 -5.08
N GLU A 44 -2.69 -10.83 -3.84
CA GLU A 44 -1.85 -10.84 -2.63
C GLU A 44 -1.02 -12.12 -2.55
N LYS A 45 -1.63 -13.26 -2.83
CA LYS A 45 -0.92 -14.54 -2.89
C LYS A 45 0.18 -14.54 -3.96
N ALA A 46 -0.12 -14.07 -5.17
CA ALA A 46 0.87 -13.94 -6.23
C ALA A 46 2.02 -12.98 -5.85
N TRP A 47 1.73 -11.94 -5.07
CA TRP A 47 2.74 -11.03 -4.54
C TRP A 47 3.62 -11.71 -3.49
N LEU A 48 3.03 -12.48 -2.56
CA LEU A 48 3.79 -13.25 -1.57
C LEU A 48 4.71 -14.27 -2.26
N ASP A 49 4.19 -15.05 -3.20
CA ASP A 49 4.95 -16.03 -3.98
C ASP A 49 6.14 -15.37 -4.70
N GLU A 50 5.94 -14.19 -5.31
CA GLU A 50 7.01 -13.45 -5.99
C GLU A 50 8.06 -12.89 -5.03
N VAL A 51 7.65 -12.40 -3.85
CA VAL A 51 8.56 -11.91 -2.82
C VAL A 51 9.46 -13.05 -2.33
N GLU A 52 8.88 -14.20 -2.00
CA GLU A 52 9.62 -15.39 -1.57
C GLU A 52 10.60 -15.84 -2.65
N ARG A 53 10.13 -15.95 -3.90
CA ARG A 53 10.98 -16.32 -5.05
C ARG A 53 12.16 -15.38 -5.23
N ARG A 54 11.96 -14.07 -5.09
CA ARG A 54 13.04 -13.07 -5.23
C ARG A 54 14.03 -13.12 -4.08
N ILE A 55 13.55 -13.28 -2.85
CA ILE A 55 14.43 -13.41 -1.68
C ILE A 55 15.33 -14.64 -1.84
N GLU A 56 14.76 -15.77 -2.27
CA GLU A 56 15.54 -16.99 -2.46
C GLU A 56 16.54 -16.87 -3.60
N ALA A 57 16.12 -16.32 -4.75
CA ALA A 57 17.04 -16.06 -5.85
C ALA A 57 18.20 -15.13 -5.43
N TYR A 58 17.95 -14.14 -4.57
CA TYR A 58 18.99 -13.27 -4.04
C TYR A 58 19.95 -14.02 -3.11
N ARG A 59 19.41 -14.83 -2.18
CA ARG A 59 20.21 -15.65 -1.25
C ARG A 59 21.11 -16.65 -1.98
N LEU A 60 20.60 -17.24 -3.07
CA LEU A 60 21.35 -18.17 -3.93
C LEU A 60 22.32 -17.44 -4.88
N GLY A 61 22.34 -16.12 -4.90
CA GLY A 61 23.19 -15.33 -5.81
C GLY A 61 22.74 -15.36 -7.28
N LEU A 62 21.53 -15.83 -7.57
CA LEU A 62 20.94 -15.86 -8.91
C LEU A 62 20.51 -14.47 -9.39
N ILE A 63 20.20 -13.57 -8.44
CA ILE A 63 20.00 -12.14 -8.71
C ILE A 63 20.88 -11.30 -7.78
N GLY A 64 21.37 -10.17 -8.30
CA GLY A 64 22.17 -9.21 -7.53
C GLY A 64 21.33 -8.09 -6.93
N SER A 65 21.93 -7.33 -6.02
CA SER A 65 21.40 -6.06 -5.51
C SER A 65 22.24 -4.89 -6.02
N LEU A 66 21.62 -3.71 -6.11
CA LEU A 66 22.30 -2.45 -6.38
C LEU A 66 22.20 -1.55 -5.15
N PRO A 67 23.26 -0.80 -4.78
CA PRO A 67 23.14 0.18 -3.72
C PRO A 67 22.00 1.17 -3.98
N PHE A 68 21.25 1.52 -2.93
CA PHE A 68 20.08 2.38 -3.05
C PHE A 68 20.42 3.73 -3.69
N GLU A 69 21.50 4.39 -3.24
CA GLU A 69 21.94 5.69 -3.76
C GLU A 69 22.25 5.63 -5.26
N GLU A 70 22.91 4.56 -5.71
CA GLU A 70 23.23 4.35 -7.11
C GLU A 70 21.96 4.14 -7.96
N THR A 71 21.00 3.39 -7.41
CA THR A 71 19.70 3.15 -8.04
C THR A 71 18.94 4.47 -8.25
N ILE A 72 18.85 5.30 -7.21
CA ILE A 72 18.16 6.60 -7.29
C ILE A 72 18.86 7.56 -8.26
N ALA A 73 20.20 7.60 -8.26
CA ALA A 73 20.95 8.43 -9.19
C ALA A 73 20.66 8.07 -10.66
N ARG A 74 20.61 6.76 -10.99
CA ARG A 74 20.28 6.26 -12.33
C ARG A 74 18.86 6.63 -12.75
N VAL A 75 17.88 6.46 -11.86
CA VAL A 75 16.47 6.82 -12.13
C VAL A 75 16.34 8.31 -12.44
N ARG A 76 16.95 9.17 -11.61
CA ARG A 76 16.92 10.64 -11.83
C ARG A 76 17.57 11.03 -13.16
N ALA A 77 18.72 10.43 -13.51
CA ALA A 77 19.39 10.69 -14.78
C ALA A 77 18.55 10.25 -15.99
N GLY A 78 17.75 9.20 -15.86
CA GLY A 78 16.86 8.71 -16.93
C GLY A 78 15.57 9.50 -17.11
N ILE A 79 15.03 10.10 -16.05
CA ILE A 79 13.82 10.93 -16.07
C ILE A 79 14.12 12.37 -16.55
N ALA A 80 15.36 12.84 -16.41
CA ALA A 80 15.78 14.18 -16.83
C ALA A 80 16.00 14.32 -18.37
N LYS A 81 15.32 13.52 -19.19
CA LYS A 81 15.43 13.51 -20.65
C LYS A 81 14.25 14.19 -21.33
#